data_AF-A0A958DJY7-F1
#
_entry.id   AF-A0A958DJY7-F1
#
_cell.length_a   1.000
_cell.length_b   1.000
_cell.length_c   1.000
_cell.angle_alpha   90.00
_cell.angle_beta   90.00
_cell.angle_gamma   90.00
#
_symmetry.space_group_name_H-M   'P 1'
#
loop_
_entity.id
_entity.type
_entity.pdbx_description
1 polymer ?
#
loop_
_entity_poly.entity_id
_entity_poly.type
_entity_poly.pdbx_seq_one_letter_code
_entity_poly.pdbx_strand_id
1 'polypeptide(L)'
;MSPAAVMQPGFLFDALTGIPVKVPDAATGLLAALLLLVWGYAEIHYRLPGIPSRLFKKEPEIIFDLPFRVQAQPVPLFLFVKDSDRFPVELIGATVTISDAAGRPVARETFPLNQAVSARFWSRTLELPAAMFPGNGHYRVDALLQYRCGDKLRRLHQDNYPGISHDPLEIYIANTPLPALPGLYWGDLHTHSNYTEDQIEFGAPLRETARCARALGLHFIAVTDHSYDMDNLPGDYTRNDPELRKWEQFRAEVARLNHELAGFTILPGEEVSVGNQRRQNVHCLVLGSSEFYPGAGDSGDCPLFNRPTLALPELYARVQASGNGAVIAAAHPREVPPRTHRWILNRGHWRGA
;
A
#
# COMPACT_ATOMS: atom_id res chain seq x y z
N MET A 1 20.97 -33.23 -26.42
CA MET A 1 19.59 -33.66 -26.12
C MET A 1 19.00 -32.60 -25.19
N SER A 2 18.08 -31.79 -25.72
CA SER A 2 17.43 -30.70 -24.98
C SER A 2 16.38 -31.30 -24.03
N PRO A 3 16.29 -30.90 -22.75
CA PRO A 3 15.19 -31.30 -21.90
C PRO A 3 13.93 -30.60 -22.40
N ALA A 4 12.93 -31.40 -22.79
CA ALA A 4 11.61 -30.92 -23.14
C ALA A 4 11.04 -30.07 -22.01
N ALA A 5 10.70 -28.82 -22.32
CA ALA A 5 9.94 -27.95 -21.42
C ALA A 5 8.62 -28.63 -21.11
N VAL A 6 8.43 -29.04 -19.86
CA VAL A 6 7.17 -29.58 -19.38
C VAL A 6 6.17 -28.42 -19.37
N MET A 7 5.24 -28.47 -20.31
CA MET A 7 4.10 -27.55 -20.45
C MET A 7 3.32 -27.54 -19.13
N GLN A 8 3.27 -26.41 -18.42
CA GLN A 8 2.32 -26.23 -17.32
C GLN A 8 0.99 -25.77 -17.88
N PRO A 9 -0.14 -26.42 -17.55
CA PRO A 9 -1.46 -25.90 -17.93
C PRO A 9 -1.69 -24.54 -17.25
N GLY A 10 -2.20 -23.54 -17.99
CA GLY A 10 -2.61 -22.22 -17.44
C GLY A 10 -1.69 -21.02 -17.75
N PHE A 11 -0.52 -21.24 -18.36
CA PHE A 11 0.40 -20.18 -18.78
C PHE A 11 0.78 -20.34 -20.24
N LEU A 12 0.77 -19.23 -21.00
CA LEU A 12 1.45 -19.13 -22.29
C LEU A 12 2.74 -18.35 -22.07
N PHE A 13 3.86 -18.84 -22.62
CA PHE A 13 5.08 -18.06 -22.68
C PHE A 13 4.99 -17.13 -23.91
N ASP A 14 5.18 -15.83 -23.68
CA ASP A 14 5.49 -14.93 -24.78
C ASP A 14 6.92 -15.21 -25.24
N ALA A 15 7.07 -15.64 -26.49
CA ALA A 15 8.33 -16.04 -27.09
C ALA A 15 9.34 -14.89 -27.24
N LEU A 16 8.92 -13.63 -27.07
CA LEU A 16 9.78 -12.46 -27.17
C LEU A 16 10.30 -11.96 -25.80
N THR A 17 9.52 -12.13 -24.74
CA THR A 17 9.82 -11.55 -23.42
C THR A 17 10.21 -12.59 -22.36
N GLY A 18 9.87 -13.87 -22.57
CA GLY A 18 10.09 -14.93 -21.58
C GLY A 18 9.21 -14.77 -20.33
N ILE A 19 8.23 -13.86 -20.36
CA ILE A 19 7.32 -13.58 -19.26
C ILE A 19 6.12 -14.55 -19.36
N PRO A 20 5.75 -15.25 -18.27
CA PRO A 20 4.55 -16.08 -18.24
C PRO A 20 3.30 -15.20 -18.32
N VAL A 21 2.45 -15.41 -19.33
CA VAL A 21 1.17 -14.71 -19.53
C VAL A 21 0.06 -15.54 -18.89
N LYS A 22 -0.68 -14.94 -17.94
CA LYS A 22 -1.87 -15.55 -17.30
C LYS A 22 -2.97 -15.78 -18.33
N VAL A 23 -3.50 -17.01 -18.43
CA VAL A 23 -4.76 -17.28 -19.15
C VAL A 23 -5.85 -17.48 -18.09
N PRO A 24 -6.83 -16.56 -17.95
CA PRO A 24 -7.85 -16.72 -16.92
C PRO A 24 -8.84 -17.81 -17.32
N ASP A 25 -9.05 -18.80 -16.45
CA ASP A 25 -10.20 -19.69 -16.50
C ASP A 25 -11.25 -19.20 -15.50
N ALA A 26 -12.37 -18.68 -16.00
CA ALA A 26 -13.38 -17.91 -15.25
C ALA A 26 -13.99 -18.66 -14.05
N ALA A 27 -13.90 -19.98 -14.01
CA ALA A 27 -14.42 -20.81 -12.92
C ALA A 27 -13.49 -20.89 -11.70
N THR A 28 -12.20 -20.61 -11.85
CA THR A 28 -11.17 -20.88 -10.83
C THR A 28 -10.93 -19.73 -9.86
N GLY A 29 -11.22 -18.49 -10.25
CA GLY A 29 -11.14 -17.31 -9.38
C GLY A 29 -12.20 -17.26 -8.28
N LEU A 30 -13.37 -17.89 -8.50
CA LEU A 30 -14.51 -17.78 -7.58
C LEU A 30 -14.29 -18.51 -6.23
N LEU A 31 -13.60 -19.65 -6.24
CA LEU A 31 -13.46 -20.51 -5.06
C LEU A 31 -12.43 -19.99 -4.04
N ALA A 32 -11.37 -19.31 -4.50
CA ALA A 32 -10.40 -18.73 -3.58
C ALA A 32 -10.72 -17.31 -3.16
N ALA A 33 -11.43 -16.55 -4.00
CA ALA A 33 -12.13 -15.37 -3.54
C ALA A 33 -12.96 -15.76 -2.29
N LEU A 34 -13.80 -16.78 -2.38
CA LEU A 34 -14.64 -17.24 -1.25
C LEU A 34 -13.89 -17.57 0.07
N LEU A 35 -12.62 -17.99 0.03
CA LEU A 35 -11.86 -18.39 1.21
C LEU A 35 -10.92 -17.30 1.76
N LEU A 36 -10.46 -16.36 0.93
CA LEU A 36 -9.72 -15.16 1.37
C LEU A 36 -10.66 -14.07 1.91
N LEU A 37 -11.91 -14.04 1.43
CA LEU A 37 -12.87 -12.94 1.65
C LEU A 37 -13.51 -12.83 3.04
N VAL A 38 -13.35 -13.80 3.94
CA VAL A 38 -14.11 -13.80 5.20
C VAL A 38 -13.40 -13.06 6.34
N TRP A 39 -12.08 -12.80 6.27
CA TRP A 39 -11.32 -12.31 7.43
C TRP A 39 -10.23 -11.26 7.18
N GLY A 40 -9.93 -10.85 5.94
CA GLY A 40 -8.83 -9.92 5.62
C GLY A 40 -9.20 -8.78 4.68
N TYR A 41 -10.49 -8.45 4.59
CA TYR A 41 -11.03 -7.62 3.51
C TYR A 41 -11.16 -6.15 3.95
N ALA A 42 -10.40 -5.24 3.33
CA ALA A 42 -10.38 -3.83 3.68
C ALA A 42 -11.28 -2.95 2.77
N GLU A 43 -11.27 -3.20 1.46
CA GLU A 43 -11.86 -2.28 0.47
C GLU A 43 -13.41 -2.25 0.51
N ILE A 44 -14.06 -1.09 0.55
CA ILE A 44 -15.53 -1.01 0.66
C ILE A 44 -16.30 -1.25 -0.66
N HIS A 45 -15.65 -1.66 -1.75
CA HIS A 45 -16.25 -1.69 -3.09
C HIS A 45 -16.36 -3.06 -3.76
N TYR A 46 -15.67 -4.07 -3.24
CA TYR A 46 -15.76 -5.43 -3.76
C TYR A 46 -16.94 -6.20 -3.12
N ARG A 47 -17.63 -7.01 -3.93
CA ARG A 47 -18.77 -7.81 -3.52
C ARG A 47 -18.88 -9.04 -4.40
N LEU A 48 -19.13 -10.18 -3.79
CA LEU A 48 -19.50 -11.38 -4.54
C LEU A 48 -20.92 -11.21 -5.10
N PRO A 49 -21.14 -11.44 -6.40
CA PRO A 49 -22.48 -11.41 -6.98
C PRO A 49 -23.42 -12.36 -6.20
N GLY A 50 -24.55 -11.83 -5.72
CA GLY A 50 -25.56 -12.60 -4.99
C GLY A 50 -25.32 -12.80 -3.50
N ILE A 51 -24.19 -12.34 -2.94
CA ILE A 51 -23.91 -12.40 -1.50
C ILE A 51 -23.97 -10.98 -0.92
N PRO A 52 -24.82 -10.73 0.10
CA PRO A 52 -24.87 -9.42 0.75
C PRO A 52 -23.54 -9.12 1.46
N SER A 53 -22.91 -7.99 1.12
CA SER A 53 -21.72 -7.50 1.81
C SER A 53 -22.13 -6.46 2.86
N ARG A 54 -21.66 -6.65 4.10
CA ARG A 54 -21.84 -5.67 5.20
C ARG A 54 -20.89 -4.47 5.10
N LEU A 55 -19.86 -4.60 4.27
CA LEU A 55 -18.82 -3.58 4.06
C LEU A 55 -19.12 -2.70 2.84
N PHE A 56 -19.85 -3.24 1.85
CA PHE A 56 -20.10 -2.56 0.58
C PHE A 56 -20.84 -1.24 0.74
N LYS A 57 -20.30 -0.17 0.16
CA LYS A 57 -20.94 1.15 0.08
C LYS A 57 -20.95 1.68 -1.37
N LYS A 58 -21.94 2.54 -1.65
CA LYS A 58 -22.06 3.26 -2.94
C LYS A 58 -21.53 4.70 -2.81
N GLU A 59 -20.36 4.83 -2.20
CA GLU A 59 -19.67 6.06 -1.85
C GLU A 59 -18.18 5.74 -1.96
N PRO A 60 -17.32 6.68 -2.38
CA PRO A 60 -15.89 6.41 -2.45
C PRO A 60 -15.36 6.12 -1.05
N GLU A 61 -14.21 5.47 -0.96
CA GLU A 61 -13.57 5.21 0.32
C GLU A 61 -12.86 6.48 0.75
N ILE A 62 -13.22 6.99 1.93
CA ILE A 62 -12.70 8.26 2.43
C ILE A 62 -12.12 8.01 3.79
N ILE A 63 -10.86 8.43 4.00
CA ILE A 63 -10.15 8.28 5.26
C ILE A 63 -9.27 9.51 5.52
N PHE A 64 -9.26 9.96 6.77
CA PHE A 64 -8.25 10.81 7.32
C PHE A 64 -7.20 9.99 8.05
N ASP A 65 -5.94 10.35 7.87
CA ASP A 65 -4.83 9.74 8.60
C ASP A 65 -3.74 10.78 8.88
N LEU A 66 -2.87 10.50 9.84
CA LEU A 66 -1.78 11.39 10.24
C LEU A 66 -0.64 10.61 10.90
N PRO A 67 0.60 11.14 10.90
CA PRO A 67 1.71 10.50 11.60
C PRO A 67 1.49 10.50 13.11
N PHE A 68 1.68 9.34 13.76
CA PHE A 68 1.56 9.20 15.22
C PHE A 68 2.53 10.10 16.03
N ARG A 69 3.54 10.68 15.36
CA ARG A 69 4.51 11.62 15.94
C ARG A 69 4.92 12.66 14.91
N VAL A 70 5.11 13.91 15.36
CA VAL A 70 5.68 14.96 14.51
C VAL A 70 6.82 15.67 15.23
N GLN A 71 7.98 15.75 14.58
CA GLN A 71 9.17 16.44 15.09
C GLN A 71 9.17 17.94 14.78
N ALA A 72 8.58 18.34 13.65
CA ALA A 72 8.55 19.72 13.20
C ALA A 72 7.20 20.04 12.56
N GLN A 73 6.67 21.21 12.86
CA GLN A 73 5.38 21.66 12.37
C GLN A 73 5.52 22.36 11.00
N PRO A 74 4.46 22.39 10.16
CA PRO A 74 3.08 21.98 10.40
C PRO A 74 2.88 20.45 10.54
N VAL A 75 1.79 20.05 11.18
CA VAL A 75 1.37 18.64 11.27
C VAL A 75 0.56 18.30 10.02
N PRO A 76 0.98 17.31 9.20
CA PRO A 76 0.21 16.90 8.05
C PRO A 76 -0.97 16.02 8.46
N LEU A 77 -2.20 16.46 8.18
CA LEU A 77 -3.39 15.62 8.21
C LEU A 77 -3.76 15.24 6.77
N PHE A 78 -3.68 13.97 6.44
CA PHE A 78 -3.98 13.46 5.10
C PHE A 78 -5.47 13.20 4.97
N LEU A 79 -6.06 13.61 3.85
CA LEU A 79 -7.38 13.20 3.41
C LEU A 79 -7.21 12.39 2.13
N PHE A 80 -7.58 11.11 2.18
CA PHE A 80 -7.57 10.20 1.05
C PHE A 80 -9.01 9.94 0.59
N VAL A 81 -9.22 9.92 -0.73
CA VAL A 81 -10.48 9.60 -1.38
C VAL A 81 -10.18 8.62 -2.52
N LYS A 82 -10.49 7.34 -2.31
CA LYS A 82 -10.28 6.25 -3.28
C LYS A 82 -11.59 5.86 -3.96
N ASP A 83 -11.51 5.50 -5.23
CA ASP A 83 -12.61 5.10 -6.13
C ASP A 83 -13.67 6.19 -6.38
N SER A 84 -13.28 7.46 -6.35
CA SER A 84 -14.19 8.56 -6.70
C SER A 84 -14.46 8.68 -8.20
N ASP A 85 -13.67 8.04 -9.06
CA ASP A 85 -14.00 7.83 -10.47
C ASP A 85 -15.28 6.98 -10.62
N ARG A 86 -15.52 6.04 -9.70
CA ARG A 86 -16.73 5.19 -9.63
C ARG A 86 -17.86 5.86 -8.85
N PHE A 87 -17.52 6.57 -7.79
CA PHE A 87 -18.47 7.28 -6.93
C PHE A 87 -18.04 8.75 -6.76
N PRO A 88 -18.29 9.63 -7.75
CA PRO A 88 -17.86 11.01 -7.69
C PRO A 88 -18.46 11.78 -6.51
N VAL A 89 -17.64 12.64 -5.91
CA VAL A 89 -18.03 13.46 -4.75
C VAL A 89 -17.62 14.92 -4.91
N GLU A 90 -18.34 15.80 -4.25
CA GLU A 90 -17.94 17.19 -4.03
C GLU A 90 -17.54 17.36 -2.57
N LEU A 91 -16.27 17.64 -2.32
CA LEU A 91 -15.74 17.93 -0.99
C LEU A 91 -16.04 19.38 -0.64
N ILE A 92 -16.73 19.62 0.46
CA ILE A 92 -17.19 20.96 0.86
C ILE A 92 -16.17 21.55 1.84
N GLY A 93 -15.92 20.88 2.96
CA GLY A 93 -14.99 21.35 3.97
C GLY A 93 -14.70 20.31 5.04
N ALA A 94 -13.53 20.41 5.65
CA ALA A 94 -13.13 19.59 6.79
C ALA A 94 -13.05 20.46 8.04
N THR A 95 -13.64 20.02 9.15
CA THR A 95 -13.45 20.66 10.45
C THR A 95 -12.60 19.76 11.31
N VAL A 96 -11.48 20.29 11.80
CA VAL A 96 -10.51 19.57 12.61
C VAL A 96 -10.54 20.13 14.02
N THR A 97 -10.72 19.27 15.02
CA THR A 97 -10.68 19.62 16.44
C THR A 97 -9.50 18.91 17.09
N ILE A 98 -8.64 19.68 17.77
CA ILE A 98 -7.51 19.17 18.53
C ILE A 98 -7.89 19.18 20.00
N SER A 99 -7.66 18.06 20.68
CA SER A 99 -7.81 17.93 22.12
C SER A 99 -6.50 17.54 22.78
N ASP A 100 -6.28 17.99 24.01
CA ASP A 100 -5.14 17.53 24.81
C ASP A 100 -5.30 16.07 25.26
N ALA A 101 -4.28 15.53 25.94
CA ALA A 101 -4.30 14.16 26.46
C ALA A 101 -5.49 13.87 27.40
N ALA A 102 -6.02 14.90 28.08
CA ALA A 102 -7.19 14.80 28.95
C ALA A 102 -8.53 14.88 28.18
N GLY A 103 -8.49 15.02 26.86
CA GLY A 103 -9.67 15.13 26.00
C GLY A 103 -10.31 16.52 25.98
N ARG A 104 -9.61 17.56 26.49
CA ARG A 104 -10.12 18.94 26.47
C ARG A 104 -9.78 19.57 25.12
N PRO A 105 -10.75 20.18 24.41
CA PRO A 105 -10.49 20.83 23.13
C PRO A 105 -9.58 22.04 23.34
N VAL A 106 -8.50 22.12 22.56
CA VAL A 106 -7.50 23.21 22.61
C VAL A 106 -7.49 24.05 21.35
N ALA A 107 -7.88 23.49 20.21
CA ALA A 107 -7.96 24.21 18.95
C ALA A 107 -9.04 23.61 18.05
N ARG A 108 -9.58 24.43 17.15
CA ARG A 108 -10.53 24.00 16.12
C ARG A 108 -10.35 24.87 14.89
N GLU A 109 -10.26 24.24 13.73
CA GLU A 109 -10.12 24.92 12.46
C GLU A 109 -11.02 24.28 11.40
N THR A 110 -11.52 25.09 10.46
CA THR A 110 -12.30 24.61 9.32
C THR A 110 -11.55 24.93 8.04
N PHE A 111 -11.22 23.89 7.29
CA PHE A 111 -10.54 23.94 6.01
C PHE A 111 -11.58 23.87 4.88
N PRO A 112 -11.80 24.96 4.12
CA PRO A 112 -12.66 24.90 2.94
C PRO A 112 -11.97 24.05 1.86
N LEU A 113 -12.70 23.06 1.34
CA LEU A 113 -12.20 22.16 0.30
C LEU A 113 -12.73 22.57 -1.08
N ASN A 114 -14.04 22.78 -1.20
CA ASN A 114 -14.76 23.20 -2.41
C ASN A 114 -14.24 22.55 -3.71
N GLN A 115 -14.08 21.23 -3.69
CA GLN A 115 -13.41 20.47 -4.75
C GLN A 115 -14.28 19.32 -5.21
N ALA A 116 -14.60 19.28 -6.51
CA ALA A 116 -15.14 18.09 -7.16
C ALA A 116 -14.00 17.07 -7.37
N VAL A 117 -14.24 15.82 -7.00
CA VAL A 117 -13.25 14.74 -7.00
C VAL A 117 -13.86 13.53 -7.71
N SER A 118 -13.17 13.07 -8.76
CA SER A 118 -13.60 11.97 -9.64
C SER A 118 -12.43 11.14 -10.17
N ALA A 119 -11.45 10.87 -9.32
CA ALA A 119 -10.24 10.11 -9.64
C ALA A 119 -10.22 8.77 -8.90
N ARG A 120 -9.45 7.81 -9.43
CA ARG A 120 -9.27 6.51 -8.78
C ARG A 120 -8.65 6.64 -7.38
N PHE A 121 -7.65 7.50 -7.24
CA PHE A 121 -7.09 7.84 -5.94
C PHE A 121 -6.80 9.35 -5.92
N TRP A 122 -7.48 10.06 -5.03
CA TRP A 122 -7.25 11.48 -4.79
C TRP A 122 -6.76 11.67 -3.35
N SER A 123 -5.81 12.57 -3.16
CA SER A 123 -5.29 12.93 -1.84
C SER A 123 -5.17 14.43 -1.68
N ARG A 124 -5.27 14.89 -0.43
CA ARG A 124 -4.92 16.26 -0.04
C ARG A 124 -4.35 16.27 1.37
N THR A 125 -3.24 16.96 1.56
CA THR A 125 -2.71 17.27 2.88
C THR A 125 -3.33 18.57 3.40
N LEU A 126 -3.92 18.51 4.59
CA LEU A 126 -4.30 19.67 5.39
C LEU A 126 -3.15 19.95 6.36
N GLU A 127 -2.46 21.06 6.15
CA GLU A 127 -1.34 21.47 7.01
C GLU A 127 -1.91 22.10 8.28
N LEU A 128 -1.90 21.35 9.39
CA LEU A 128 -2.39 21.85 10.68
C LEU A 128 -1.31 22.77 11.29
N PRO A 129 -1.59 24.08 11.47
CA PRO A 129 -0.59 25.04 11.89
C PRO A 129 -0.18 24.85 13.36
N ALA A 130 1.01 25.36 13.68
CA ALA A 130 1.58 25.20 15.02
C ALA A 130 0.77 25.80 16.16
N ALA A 131 -0.03 26.82 15.86
CA ALA A 131 -0.92 27.43 16.84
C ALA A 131 -2.02 26.47 17.35
N MET A 132 -2.31 25.39 16.61
CA MET A 132 -3.28 24.37 17.04
C MET A 132 -2.72 23.43 18.11
N PHE A 133 -1.40 23.44 18.34
CA PHE A 133 -0.70 22.58 19.30
C PHE A 133 0.10 23.45 20.28
N PRO A 134 -0.48 23.88 21.41
CA PRO A 134 0.13 24.86 22.32
C PRO A 134 1.47 24.46 22.95
N GLY A 135 1.89 23.20 22.83
CA GLY A 135 3.16 22.70 23.34
C GLY A 135 3.48 21.33 22.78
N ASN A 136 4.57 20.75 23.29
CA ASN A 136 4.91 19.35 23.04
C ASN A 136 4.06 18.44 23.93
N GLY A 137 3.73 17.25 23.44
CA GLY A 137 2.91 16.28 24.17
C GLY A 137 1.95 15.49 23.29
N HIS A 138 1.12 14.69 23.95
CA HIS A 138 0.07 13.91 23.30
C HIS A 138 -1.17 14.75 23.05
N TYR A 139 -1.71 14.62 21.84
CA TYR A 139 -2.95 15.24 21.41
C TYR A 139 -3.82 14.20 20.70
N ARG A 140 -5.11 14.52 20.61
CA ARG A 140 -6.10 13.79 19.84
C ARG A 140 -6.64 14.70 18.73
N VAL A 141 -6.73 14.18 17.52
CA VAL A 141 -7.19 14.90 16.33
C VAL A 141 -8.48 14.26 15.85
N ASP A 142 -9.57 15.03 15.93
CA ASP A 142 -10.88 14.64 15.39
C ASP A 142 -11.15 15.40 14.10
N ALA A 143 -11.41 14.68 13.01
CA ALA A 143 -11.67 15.25 11.70
C ALA A 143 -13.09 14.94 11.22
N LEU A 144 -13.88 15.98 10.96
CA LEU A 144 -15.21 15.89 10.39
C LEU A 144 -15.21 16.42 8.96
N LEU A 145 -15.45 15.56 7.97
CA LEU A 145 -15.62 15.99 6.58
C LEU A 145 -17.09 16.19 6.25
N GLN A 146 -17.39 17.30 5.57
CA GLN A 146 -18.64 17.54 4.87
C GLN A 146 -18.42 17.39 3.36
N TYR A 147 -19.26 16.60 2.74
CA TYR A 147 -19.17 16.31 1.30
C TYR A 147 -20.55 15.98 0.73
N ARG A 148 -20.67 16.03 -0.59
CA ARG A 148 -21.85 15.62 -1.33
C ARG A 148 -21.53 14.42 -2.20
N CYS A 149 -22.41 13.42 -2.18
CA CYS A 149 -22.33 12.24 -3.04
C CYS A 149 -23.70 12.06 -3.73
N GLY A 150 -23.74 12.27 -5.05
CA GLY A 150 -25.00 12.49 -5.78
C GLY A 150 -25.72 13.73 -5.24
N ASP A 151 -27.02 13.63 -4.96
CA ASP A 151 -27.79 14.77 -4.42
C ASP A 151 -27.71 14.91 -2.89
N LYS A 152 -27.05 13.96 -2.21
CA LYS A 152 -27.08 13.86 -0.75
C LYS A 152 -25.88 14.58 -0.12
N LEU A 153 -26.17 15.53 0.76
CA LEU A 153 -25.20 16.09 1.69
C LEU A 153 -24.91 15.07 2.79
N ARG A 154 -23.63 14.81 3.05
CA ARG A 154 -23.15 13.79 3.98
C ARG A 154 -22.09 14.35 4.91
N ARG A 155 -21.89 13.65 6.02
CA ARG A 155 -20.82 13.89 6.97
C ARG A 155 -20.17 12.56 7.34
N LEU A 156 -18.86 12.57 7.51
CA LEU A 156 -18.12 11.44 8.06
C LEU A 156 -17.15 11.94 9.12
N HIS A 157 -16.93 11.11 10.14
CA HIS A 157 -15.94 11.31 11.18
C HIS A 157 -14.76 10.40 10.84
N GLN A 158 -13.63 10.99 10.47
CA GLN A 158 -12.37 10.35 10.07
C GLN A 158 -12.43 9.45 8.85
N ASP A 159 -13.33 8.49 8.81
CA ASP A 159 -13.46 7.55 7.72
C ASP A 159 -14.91 7.14 7.49
N ASN A 160 -15.14 6.35 6.44
CA ASN A 160 -16.45 5.76 6.16
C ASN A 160 -16.45 4.23 6.21
N TYR A 161 -15.57 3.59 6.98
CA TYR A 161 -15.60 2.16 7.20
C TYR A 161 -16.70 1.74 8.19
N PRO A 162 -17.57 0.80 7.84
CA PRO A 162 -18.61 0.37 8.76
C PRO A 162 -18.05 -0.51 9.88
N GLY A 163 -18.48 -0.25 11.13
CA GLY A 163 -18.24 -1.14 12.26
C GLY A 163 -16.91 -0.94 12.99
N ILE A 164 -16.18 0.14 12.70
CA ILE A 164 -15.01 0.56 13.48
C ILE A 164 -15.36 1.77 14.37
N SER A 165 -14.46 2.13 15.30
CA SER A 165 -14.78 3.11 16.35
C SER A 165 -14.83 4.56 15.87
N HIS A 166 -14.05 4.90 14.84
CA HIS A 166 -13.83 6.29 14.40
C HIS A 166 -13.25 7.18 15.52
N ASP A 167 -12.53 6.58 16.48
CA ASP A 167 -11.92 7.28 17.61
C ASP A 167 -10.87 8.28 17.15
N PRO A 168 -10.71 9.44 17.80
CA PRO A 168 -9.72 10.46 17.43
C PRO A 168 -8.31 9.90 17.17
N LEU A 169 -7.66 10.39 16.11
CA LEU A 169 -6.28 10.03 15.79
C LEU A 169 -5.34 10.54 16.87
N GLU A 170 -4.45 9.70 17.36
CA GLU A 170 -3.48 10.07 18.39
C GLU A 170 -2.16 10.55 17.77
N ILE A 171 -1.65 11.67 18.28
CA ILE A 171 -0.38 12.24 17.83
C ILE A 171 0.46 12.72 19.00
N TYR A 172 1.76 12.51 18.90
CA TYR A 172 2.76 13.12 19.78
C TYR A 172 3.51 14.25 19.07
N ILE A 173 3.37 15.48 19.58
CA ILE A 173 4.19 16.63 19.14
C ILE A 173 5.50 16.60 19.90
N ALA A 174 6.60 16.29 19.20
CA ALA A 174 7.92 16.17 19.77
C ALA A 174 8.69 17.49 19.69
N ASN A 175 9.46 17.80 20.73
CA ASN A 175 10.40 18.93 20.76
C ASN A 175 11.86 18.50 20.52
N THR A 176 12.10 17.20 20.33
CA THR A 176 13.43 16.63 20.07
C THR A 176 13.40 15.79 18.79
N PRO A 177 14.54 15.62 18.10
CA PRO A 177 14.63 14.67 17.01
C PRO A 177 14.50 13.22 17.48
N LEU A 178 14.28 12.30 16.53
CA LEU A 178 14.55 10.88 16.79
C LEU A 178 16.02 10.71 17.21
N PRO A 179 16.36 9.74 18.08
CA PRO A 179 17.74 9.48 18.45
C PRO A 179 18.59 9.31 17.19
N ALA A 180 19.67 10.08 17.04
CA ALA A 180 20.54 10.00 15.88
C ALA A 180 22.01 10.00 16.28
N LEU A 181 22.80 9.16 15.61
CA LEU A 181 24.25 9.18 15.70
C LEU A 181 24.80 9.88 14.44
N PRO A 182 25.91 10.64 14.55
CA PRO A 182 26.53 11.27 13.39
C PRO A 182 26.81 10.24 12.29
N GLY A 183 26.35 10.52 11.07
CA GLY A 183 26.53 9.64 9.91
C GLY A 183 25.56 8.46 9.80
N LEU A 184 24.60 8.31 10.73
CA LEU A 184 23.52 7.33 10.61
C LEU A 184 22.22 7.98 10.14
N TYR A 185 21.61 7.37 9.13
CA TYR A 185 20.31 7.75 8.59
C TYR A 185 19.27 6.74 9.05
N TRP A 186 18.16 7.26 9.58
CA TRP A 186 17.01 6.45 10.00
C TRP A 186 15.99 6.40 8.88
N GLY A 187 15.50 5.20 8.60
CA GLY A 187 14.43 5.02 7.64
C GLY A 187 13.68 3.74 7.90
N ASP A 188 12.54 3.61 7.21
CA ASP A 188 11.79 2.37 7.13
C ASP A 188 12.24 1.60 5.88
N LEU A 189 12.44 0.29 5.99
CA LEU A 189 12.90 -0.55 4.89
C LEU A 189 11.77 -1.34 4.21
N HIS A 190 10.54 -1.26 4.74
CA HIS A 190 9.41 -2.01 4.20
C HIS A 190 8.13 -1.18 4.34
N THR A 191 7.75 -0.48 3.27
CA THR A 191 6.48 0.26 3.20
C THR A 191 5.78 -0.02 1.88
N HIS A 192 4.45 0.00 1.90
CA HIS A 192 3.63 -0.08 0.70
C HIS A 192 3.08 1.29 0.33
N SER A 193 2.83 1.49 -0.96
CA SER A 193 2.24 2.68 -1.53
C SER A 193 0.99 2.33 -2.34
N ASN A 194 0.44 3.32 -3.04
CA ASN A 194 -0.71 3.13 -3.93
C ASN A 194 -0.40 2.25 -5.16
N TYR A 195 0.83 1.75 -5.31
CA TYR A 195 1.18 0.78 -6.37
C TYR A 195 0.86 -0.66 -5.94
N THR A 196 0.85 -0.98 -4.65
CA THR A 196 0.08 -2.10 -4.09
C THR A 196 -1.40 -1.71 -4.06
N GLU A 197 -2.21 -2.48 -4.77
CA GLU A 197 -3.64 -2.28 -4.89
C GLU A 197 -4.29 -3.60 -5.32
N ASP A 198 -4.65 -4.41 -4.34
CA ASP A 198 -5.40 -5.64 -4.51
C ASP A 198 -6.68 -5.64 -3.65
N GLN A 199 -7.40 -6.77 -3.59
CA GLN A 199 -8.68 -6.85 -2.86
C GLN A 199 -8.53 -6.92 -1.33
N ILE A 200 -7.30 -7.04 -0.84
CA ILE A 200 -6.92 -7.22 0.57
C ILE A 200 -6.17 -5.97 1.05
N GLU A 201 -5.25 -5.45 0.25
CA GLU A 201 -4.29 -4.41 0.61
C GLU A 201 -4.21 -3.30 -0.45
N PHE A 202 -4.15 -2.07 0.02
CA PHE A 202 -3.75 -0.92 -0.79
C PHE A 202 -2.97 0.07 0.09
N GLY A 203 -2.00 0.77 -0.49
CA GLY A 203 -1.22 1.78 0.22
C GLY A 203 -1.64 3.21 -0.09
N ALA A 204 -1.10 4.15 0.70
CA ALA A 204 -1.26 5.58 0.47
C ALA A 204 -0.36 6.08 -0.68
N PRO A 205 -0.67 7.23 -1.31
CA PRO A 205 0.16 7.74 -2.40
C PRO A 205 1.59 8.07 -1.95
N LEU A 206 2.57 7.80 -2.81
CA LEU A 206 4.01 7.94 -2.53
C LEU A 206 4.38 9.29 -1.88
N ARG A 207 3.80 10.40 -2.36
CA ARG A 207 4.05 11.74 -1.81
C ARG A 207 3.61 11.85 -0.35
N GLU A 208 2.42 11.37 -0.02
CA GLU A 208 1.88 11.45 1.33
C GLU A 208 2.63 10.50 2.28
N THR A 209 2.99 9.30 1.84
CA THR A 209 3.84 8.37 2.60
C THR A 209 5.21 9.00 2.92
N ALA A 210 5.86 9.63 1.93
CA ALA A 210 7.14 10.33 2.15
C ALA A 210 6.99 11.54 3.08
N ARG A 211 5.90 12.30 2.98
CA ARG A 211 5.59 13.40 3.91
C ARG A 211 5.38 12.91 5.33
N CYS A 212 4.67 11.80 5.50
CA CYS A 212 4.44 11.14 6.80
C CYS A 212 5.79 10.76 7.43
N ALA A 213 6.62 10.02 6.70
CA ALA A 213 7.94 9.60 7.15
C ALA A 213 8.85 10.79 7.52
N ARG A 214 8.85 11.85 6.70
CA ARG A 214 9.59 13.07 7.01
C ARG A 214 9.07 13.76 8.27
N ALA A 215 7.76 13.82 8.48
CA ALA A 215 7.15 14.42 9.67
C ALA A 215 7.50 13.63 10.95
N LEU A 216 7.58 12.30 10.84
CA LEU A 216 8.06 11.40 11.90
C LEU A 216 9.54 11.64 12.27
N GLY A 217 10.33 12.24 11.38
CA GLY A 217 11.76 12.50 11.54
C GLY A 217 12.66 11.46 10.86
N LEU A 218 12.12 10.64 9.95
CA LEU A 218 12.91 9.72 9.13
C LEU A 218 13.61 10.48 7.99
N HIS A 219 14.73 9.92 7.55
CA HIS A 219 15.57 10.43 6.45
C HIS A 219 15.23 9.74 5.12
N PHE A 220 14.74 8.51 5.18
CA PHE A 220 14.33 7.77 4.00
C PHE A 220 13.22 6.77 4.32
N ILE A 221 12.57 6.28 3.27
CA ILE A 221 11.77 5.06 3.27
C ILE A 221 12.16 4.22 2.07
N ALA A 222 12.11 2.90 2.20
CA ALA A 222 12.03 2.01 1.07
C ALA A 222 10.58 1.66 0.79
N VAL A 223 10.17 1.88 -0.46
CA VAL A 223 8.84 1.51 -0.93
C VAL A 223 8.98 0.21 -1.68
N THR A 224 8.31 -0.82 -1.16
CA THR A 224 8.43 -2.21 -1.56
C THR A 224 7.03 -2.78 -1.79
N ASP A 225 6.32 -2.18 -2.75
CA ASP A 225 5.04 -2.70 -3.21
C ASP A 225 5.20 -4.14 -3.72
N HIS A 226 4.13 -4.95 -3.63
CA HIS A 226 4.17 -6.34 -4.08
C HIS A 226 4.43 -6.41 -5.59
N SER A 227 5.39 -7.23 -6.00
CA SER A 227 5.76 -7.37 -7.42
C SER A 227 4.56 -7.76 -8.29
N TYR A 228 3.64 -8.56 -7.74
CA TYR A 228 2.44 -9.02 -8.45
C TYR A 228 1.36 -7.94 -8.61
N ASP A 229 1.47 -6.82 -7.92
CA ASP A 229 0.61 -5.65 -8.17
C ASP A 229 1.24 -4.75 -9.24
N MET A 230 2.57 -4.73 -9.31
CA MET A 230 3.31 -3.88 -10.23
C MET A 230 3.38 -4.43 -11.65
N ASP A 231 3.13 -5.72 -11.85
CA ASP A 231 2.98 -6.34 -13.17
C ASP A 231 1.55 -6.33 -13.70
N ASN A 232 0.61 -5.63 -13.05
CA ASN A 232 -0.78 -5.49 -13.46
C ASN A 232 -1.04 -4.26 -14.35
N LEU A 233 -2.13 -4.31 -15.11
CA LEU A 233 -2.64 -3.17 -15.88
C LEU A 233 -3.03 -2.01 -14.94
N PRO A 234 -2.73 -0.75 -15.30
CA PRO A 234 -3.21 0.40 -14.54
C PRO A 234 -4.74 0.39 -14.38
N GLY A 235 -5.21 0.33 -13.14
CA GLY A 235 -6.64 0.30 -12.80
C GLY A 235 -7.31 -1.08 -12.87
N ASP A 236 -6.57 -2.14 -13.22
CA ASP A 236 -7.05 -3.52 -13.25
C ASP A 236 -6.02 -4.46 -12.60
N TYR A 237 -6.28 -4.78 -11.34
CA TYR A 237 -5.44 -5.65 -10.51
C TYR A 237 -5.59 -7.15 -10.81
N THR A 238 -6.34 -7.54 -11.85
CA THR A 238 -6.56 -8.96 -12.19
C THR A 238 -5.86 -9.39 -13.48
N ARG A 239 -5.26 -8.44 -14.21
CA ARG A 239 -4.70 -8.66 -15.53
C ARG A 239 -3.27 -8.13 -15.59
N ASN A 240 -2.35 -9.02 -15.97
CA ASN A 240 -0.96 -8.65 -16.18
C ASN A 240 -0.78 -7.68 -17.35
N ASP A 241 0.15 -6.74 -17.17
CA ASP A 241 0.64 -5.78 -18.13
C ASP A 241 2.03 -6.21 -18.62
N PRO A 242 2.15 -6.76 -19.84
CA PRO A 242 3.45 -7.18 -20.38
C PRO A 242 4.41 -6.01 -20.59
N GLU A 243 3.89 -4.78 -20.63
CA GLU A 243 4.68 -3.54 -20.74
C GLU A 243 5.15 -2.99 -19.38
N LEU A 244 4.73 -3.60 -18.25
CA LEU A 244 5.10 -3.20 -16.89
C LEU A 244 4.90 -1.69 -16.62
N ARG A 245 3.80 -1.09 -17.11
CA ARG A 245 3.62 0.37 -17.01
C ARG A 245 3.52 0.86 -15.58
N LYS A 246 2.94 0.08 -14.66
CA LYS A 246 2.90 0.43 -13.24
C LYS A 246 4.31 0.48 -12.64
N TRP A 247 5.18 -0.48 -12.95
CA TRP A 247 6.59 -0.46 -12.54
C TRP A 247 7.33 0.78 -13.04
N GLU A 248 7.21 1.11 -14.33
CA GLU A 248 7.87 2.27 -14.89
C GLU A 248 7.31 3.60 -14.35
N GLN A 249 6.00 3.68 -14.12
CA GLN A 249 5.34 4.82 -13.47
C GLN A 249 5.85 5.00 -12.04
N PHE A 250 5.93 3.92 -11.25
CA PHE A 250 6.48 3.93 -9.90
C PHE A 250 7.89 4.49 -9.88
N ARG A 251 8.79 3.97 -10.73
CA ARG A 251 10.18 4.44 -10.78
C ARG A 251 10.29 5.90 -11.19
N ALA A 252 9.51 6.33 -12.19
CA ALA A 252 9.48 7.72 -12.62
C ALA A 252 8.96 8.64 -11.53
N GLU A 253 7.92 8.23 -10.78
CA GLU A 253 7.38 8.99 -9.68
C GLU A 253 8.35 9.09 -8.51
N VAL A 254 9.02 7.99 -8.12
CA VAL A 254 10.08 7.98 -7.11
C VAL A 254 11.22 8.93 -7.51
N ALA A 255 11.70 8.86 -8.75
CA ALA A 255 12.76 9.75 -9.24
C ALA A 255 12.35 11.23 -9.15
N ARG A 256 11.13 11.56 -9.58
CA ARG A 256 10.58 12.90 -9.48
C ARG A 256 10.46 13.37 -8.03
N LEU A 257 9.91 12.55 -7.14
CA LEU A 257 9.75 12.89 -5.73
C LEU A 257 11.09 13.06 -5.01
N ASN A 258 12.11 12.26 -5.33
CA ASN A 258 13.46 12.44 -4.80
C ASN A 258 14.10 13.76 -5.23
N HIS A 259 13.75 14.28 -6.41
CA HIS A 259 14.15 15.63 -6.83
C HIS A 259 13.38 16.74 -6.09
N GLU A 260 12.10 16.54 -5.82
CA GLU A 260 11.24 17.54 -5.19
C GLU A 260 11.39 17.61 -3.66
N LEU A 261 11.66 16.48 -3.00
CA LEU A 261 11.71 16.34 -1.54
C LEU A 261 13.14 16.44 -1.02
N ALA A 262 13.69 17.66 -1.03
CA ALA A 262 15.04 17.91 -0.51
C ALA A 262 15.21 17.39 0.94
N GLY A 263 16.32 16.68 1.19
CA GLY A 263 16.67 16.13 2.50
C GLY A 263 15.93 14.84 2.89
N PHE A 264 15.15 14.26 1.98
CA PHE A 264 14.49 12.98 2.18
C PHE A 264 14.70 12.07 0.95
N THR A 265 14.82 10.76 1.16
CA THR A 265 15.02 9.80 0.06
C THR A 265 13.96 8.71 0.08
N ILE A 266 13.37 8.43 -1.09
CA ILE A 266 12.57 7.25 -1.34
C ILE A 266 13.47 6.26 -2.07
N LEU A 267 13.72 5.12 -1.45
CA LEU A 267 14.45 4.00 -2.05
C LEU A 267 13.43 3.15 -2.84
N PRO A 268 13.53 3.09 -4.18
CA PRO A 268 12.65 2.23 -4.95
C PRO A 268 13.02 0.76 -4.69
N GLY A 269 12.01 -0.07 -4.47
CA GLY A 269 12.16 -1.50 -4.33
C GLY A 269 10.85 -2.21 -4.66
N GLU A 270 10.83 -3.51 -4.40
CA GLU A 270 9.64 -4.35 -4.51
C GLU A 270 9.71 -5.48 -3.48
N GLU A 271 8.53 -5.96 -3.06
CA GLU A 271 8.37 -7.17 -2.27
C GLU A 271 8.05 -8.34 -3.20
N VAL A 272 9.04 -9.20 -3.44
CA VAL A 272 8.95 -10.32 -4.38
C VAL A 272 8.53 -11.59 -3.65
N SER A 273 7.41 -12.19 -4.07
CA SER A 273 7.04 -13.54 -3.62
C SER A 273 7.92 -14.59 -4.30
N VAL A 274 8.76 -15.25 -3.50
CA VAL A 274 9.74 -16.24 -3.94
C VAL A 274 9.59 -17.57 -3.23
N GLY A 275 10.13 -18.61 -3.86
CA GLY A 275 10.10 -19.96 -3.35
C GLY A 275 11.20 -20.21 -2.32
N ASN A 276 10.79 -20.61 -1.12
CA ASN A 276 11.69 -21.25 -0.16
C ASN A 276 12.09 -22.67 -0.63
N GLN A 277 12.93 -23.36 0.14
CA GLN A 277 13.39 -24.72 -0.17
C GLN A 277 12.25 -25.75 -0.40
N ARG A 278 11.05 -25.49 0.12
CA ARG A 278 9.87 -26.34 -0.03
C ARG A 278 8.95 -25.90 -1.16
N ARG A 279 9.37 -24.93 -1.97
CA ARG A 279 8.56 -24.28 -3.02
C ARG A 279 7.26 -23.67 -2.49
N GLN A 280 7.34 -23.10 -1.30
CA GLN A 280 6.28 -22.29 -0.69
C GLN A 280 6.64 -20.82 -0.81
N ASN A 281 5.64 -19.96 -0.96
CA ASN A 281 5.82 -18.51 -1.09
C ASN A 281 6.31 -17.91 0.22
N VAL A 282 7.41 -17.16 0.14
CA VAL A 282 7.93 -16.26 1.17
C VAL A 282 8.27 -14.94 0.49
N HIS A 283 8.26 -13.82 1.20
CA HIS A 283 8.45 -12.53 0.56
C HIS A 283 9.83 -11.94 0.82
N CYS A 284 10.49 -11.55 -0.26
CA CYS A 284 11.84 -11.02 -0.25
C CYS A 284 11.83 -9.57 -0.73
N LEU A 285 12.38 -8.66 0.05
CA LEU A 285 12.58 -7.28 -0.36
C LEU A 285 13.78 -7.19 -1.29
N VAL A 286 13.61 -6.50 -2.42
CA VAL A 286 14.70 -6.14 -3.33
C VAL A 286 14.73 -4.62 -3.47
N LEU A 287 15.79 -3.99 -2.97
CA LEU A 287 15.92 -2.53 -2.89
C LEU A 287 16.99 -2.03 -3.85
N GLY A 288 16.70 -0.97 -4.59
CA GLY A 288 17.66 -0.27 -5.44
C GLY A 288 17.98 -0.98 -6.76
N SER A 289 17.23 -2.00 -7.14
CA SER A 289 17.30 -2.61 -8.47
C SER A 289 16.56 -1.76 -9.51
N SER A 290 17.10 -1.65 -10.72
CA SER A 290 16.37 -1.11 -11.88
C SER A 290 15.55 -2.16 -12.62
N GLU A 291 15.86 -3.44 -12.40
CA GLU A 291 15.14 -4.58 -12.97
C GLU A 291 13.95 -4.95 -12.09
N PHE A 292 12.87 -5.37 -12.74
CA PHE A 292 11.67 -5.95 -12.14
C PHE A 292 11.81 -7.47 -11.99
N TYR A 293 11.43 -8.00 -10.83
CA TYR A 293 11.46 -9.44 -10.53
C TYR A 293 10.04 -9.98 -10.31
N PRO A 294 9.56 -10.91 -11.16
CA PRO A 294 8.19 -11.40 -11.04
C PRO A 294 7.99 -12.28 -9.80
N GLY A 295 6.87 -12.08 -9.10
CA GLY A 295 6.54 -12.76 -7.84
C GLY A 295 5.04 -13.02 -7.69
N ALA A 296 4.40 -13.68 -8.66
CA ALA A 296 2.94 -13.85 -8.69
C ALA A 296 2.38 -14.95 -7.76
N GLY A 297 3.25 -15.68 -7.06
CA GLY A 297 2.91 -16.97 -6.45
C GLY A 297 1.81 -16.93 -5.39
N ASP A 298 1.59 -15.80 -4.73
CA ASP A 298 0.53 -15.65 -3.73
C ASP A 298 -0.34 -14.40 -3.91
N SER A 299 -0.38 -13.87 -5.15
CA SER A 299 -1.27 -12.76 -5.59
C SER A 299 -2.77 -12.99 -5.35
N GLY A 300 -3.20 -14.22 -5.09
CA GLY A 300 -4.62 -14.56 -4.98
C GLY A 300 -5.37 -14.67 -6.32
N ASP A 301 -4.78 -14.24 -7.43
CA ASP A 301 -5.40 -14.23 -8.77
C ASP A 301 -5.66 -15.62 -9.35
N CYS A 302 -4.74 -16.55 -9.09
CA CYS A 302 -4.74 -17.90 -9.66
C CYS A 302 -4.50 -18.92 -8.55
N PRO A 303 -5.54 -19.29 -7.78
CA PRO A 303 -5.39 -20.06 -6.55
C PRO A 303 -4.91 -21.49 -6.76
N LEU A 304 -5.24 -22.03 -7.94
CA LEU A 304 -4.76 -23.34 -8.39
C LEU A 304 -3.30 -23.30 -8.88
N PHE A 305 -2.76 -22.10 -9.10
CA PHE A 305 -1.40 -21.84 -9.58
C PHE A 305 -0.63 -20.93 -8.60
N ASN A 306 -0.77 -21.22 -7.31
CA ASN A 306 -0.15 -20.48 -6.21
C ASN A 306 1.33 -20.87 -5.96
N ARG A 307 2.05 -21.34 -6.97
CA ARG A 307 3.46 -21.71 -6.81
C ARG A 307 4.35 -20.49 -7.06
N PRO A 308 5.48 -20.37 -6.35
CA PRO A 308 6.41 -19.27 -6.57
C PRO A 308 6.90 -19.22 -8.02
N THR A 309 6.95 -18.01 -8.59
CA THR A 309 7.47 -17.76 -9.93
C THR A 309 8.99 -18.01 -10.00
N LEU A 310 9.71 -17.53 -8.99
CA LEU A 310 11.15 -17.70 -8.84
C LEU A 310 11.46 -18.45 -7.55
N ALA A 311 12.52 -19.27 -7.56
CA ALA A 311 13.12 -19.74 -6.32
C ALA A 311 14.07 -18.68 -5.74
N LEU A 312 14.26 -18.64 -4.42
CA LEU A 312 15.17 -17.67 -3.78
C LEU A 312 16.60 -17.67 -4.37
N PRO A 313 17.25 -18.81 -4.65
CA PRO A 313 18.57 -18.80 -5.30
C PRO A 313 18.56 -18.22 -6.72
N GLU A 314 17.45 -18.37 -7.43
CA GLU A 314 17.28 -17.80 -8.76
C GLU A 314 17.13 -16.29 -8.70
N LEU A 315 16.29 -15.76 -7.80
CA LEU A 315 16.18 -14.33 -7.53
C LEU A 315 17.57 -13.75 -7.21
N TYR A 316 18.29 -14.38 -6.27
CA TYR A 316 19.62 -13.93 -5.88
C TYR A 316 20.58 -13.89 -7.07
N ALA A 317 20.62 -14.96 -7.89
CA ALA A 317 21.47 -15.00 -9.07
C ALA A 317 21.15 -13.90 -10.09
N ARG A 318 19.85 -13.61 -10.31
CA ARG A 318 19.42 -12.53 -11.22
C ARG A 318 19.84 -11.15 -10.69
N VAL A 319 19.60 -10.88 -9.40
CA VAL A 319 20.01 -9.62 -8.77
C VAL A 319 21.52 -9.42 -8.88
N GLN A 320 22.33 -10.46 -8.62
CA GLN A 320 23.78 -10.38 -8.80
C GLN A 320 24.19 -10.14 -10.26
N ALA A 321 23.50 -10.78 -11.21
CA ALA A 321 23.78 -10.64 -12.65
C ALA A 321 23.41 -9.24 -13.18
N SER A 322 22.43 -8.55 -12.58
CA SER A 322 22.04 -7.18 -12.95
C SER A 322 23.18 -6.15 -12.75
N GLY A 323 24.24 -6.51 -12.01
CA GLY A 323 25.38 -5.64 -11.75
C GLY A 323 25.09 -4.45 -10.83
N ASN A 324 23.85 -4.33 -10.33
CA ASN A 324 23.44 -3.29 -9.41
C ASN A 324 23.79 -3.67 -7.96
N GLY A 325 24.19 -2.69 -7.14
CA GLY A 325 24.40 -2.83 -5.69
C GLY A 325 23.10 -2.98 -4.89
N ALA A 326 22.13 -3.74 -5.42
CA ALA A 326 20.82 -3.92 -4.81
C ALA A 326 20.94 -4.69 -3.49
N VAL A 327 20.08 -4.30 -2.54
CA VAL A 327 19.99 -4.96 -1.23
C VAL A 327 18.84 -5.95 -1.26
N ILE A 328 19.11 -7.17 -0.79
CA ILE A 328 18.11 -8.22 -0.64
C ILE A 328 17.90 -8.49 0.85
N ALA A 329 16.65 -8.50 1.31
CA ALA A 329 16.31 -8.80 2.69
C ALA A 329 15.08 -9.71 2.76
N ALA A 330 15.03 -10.57 3.79
CA ALA A 330 13.82 -11.33 4.07
C ALA A 330 12.75 -10.40 4.67
N ALA A 331 11.59 -10.31 4.04
CA ALA A 331 10.44 -9.64 4.64
C ALA A 331 9.83 -10.54 5.72
N HIS A 332 9.40 -9.91 6.83
CA HIS A 332 8.69 -10.53 7.97
C HIS A 332 9.14 -11.98 8.29
N PRO A 333 10.45 -12.25 8.51
CA PRO A 333 11.00 -13.62 8.50
C PRO A 333 10.50 -14.52 9.64
N ARG A 334 9.89 -13.92 10.66
CA ARG A 334 9.36 -14.61 11.83
C ARG A 334 7.83 -14.74 11.81
N GLU A 335 7.18 -14.19 10.79
CA GLU A 335 5.74 -14.30 10.67
C GLU A 335 5.34 -15.76 10.40
N VAL A 336 4.25 -16.17 11.05
CA VAL A 336 3.65 -17.48 10.87
C VAL A 336 2.36 -17.26 10.10
N PRO A 337 2.33 -17.54 8.78
CA PRO A 337 1.13 -17.30 8.00
C PRO A 337 -0.05 -18.10 8.56
N PRO A 338 -1.26 -17.50 8.58
CA PRO A 338 -2.48 -18.20 8.96
C PRO A 338 -2.64 -19.50 8.17
N ARG A 339 -3.21 -20.53 8.80
CA ARG A 339 -3.37 -21.84 8.15
C ARG A 339 -4.05 -21.71 6.79
N THR A 340 -5.10 -20.90 6.68
CA THR A 340 -5.81 -20.63 5.43
C THR A 340 -4.88 -20.16 4.31
N HIS A 341 -4.00 -19.20 4.58
CA HIS A 341 -3.04 -18.69 3.58
C HIS A 341 -2.03 -19.77 3.17
N ARG A 342 -1.64 -20.66 4.08
CA ARG A 342 -0.74 -21.78 3.75
C ARG A 342 -1.37 -22.77 2.78
N TRP A 343 -2.68 -22.97 2.84
CA TRP A 343 -3.41 -23.87 1.93
C TRP A 343 -3.77 -23.20 0.61
N ILE A 344 -4.28 -21.97 0.64
CA ILE A 344 -4.86 -21.28 -0.51
C ILE A 344 -3.79 -20.54 -1.32
N LEU A 345 -2.83 -19.94 -0.64
CA LEU A 345 -1.78 -19.11 -1.22
C LEU A 345 -0.40 -19.78 -1.17
N ASN A 346 -0.33 -21.04 -0.70
CA ASN A 346 0.91 -21.79 -0.53
C ASN A 346 1.99 -20.99 0.25
N ARG A 347 1.57 -20.15 1.20
CA ARG A 347 2.50 -19.37 2.04
C ARG A 347 3.33 -20.27 2.96
N GLY A 348 4.62 -20.00 3.04
CA GLY A 348 5.63 -20.77 3.75
C GLY A 348 6.22 -20.05 4.95
N HIS A 349 7.34 -20.56 5.43
CA HIS A 349 8.19 -19.84 6.38
C HIS A 349 9.57 -19.66 5.77
N TRP A 350 10.24 -18.60 6.20
CA TRP A 350 11.68 -18.52 6.10
C TRP A 350 12.29 -19.68 6.89
N ARG A 351 13.06 -20.51 6.22
CA ARG A 351 13.85 -21.59 6.81
C ARG A 351 15.27 -21.44 6.30
N GLY A 352 16.23 -21.46 7.22
CA GLY A 352 17.65 -21.51 6.88
C GLY A 352 17.92 -22.72 5.98
N ALA A 353 18.88 -22.54 5.08
CA ALA A 353 19.22 -23.56 4.11
C ALA A 353 19.83 -24.80 4.74
#